data_AF-A0A1Y1UWW9-F1
#
_entry.id   AF-A0A1Y1UWW9-F1
#
_cell.length_a   1.000
_cell.length_b   1.000
_cell.length_c   1.000
_cell.angle_alpha   90.00
_cell.angle_beta   90.00
_cell.angle_gamma   90.00
#
_symmetry.space_group_name_H-M   'P 1'
#
loop_
_entity.id
_entity.type
_entity.pdbx_description
1 polymer ?
#
loop_
_entity_poly.entity_id
_entity_poly.type
_entity_poly.pdbx_seq_one_letter_code
_entity_poly.pdbx_strand_id
1 'polypeptide(L)'
;MVAFYQENDKDELKITILCTFNYELTCPEIYIHIGELPIQKSDTINVSSALLHRKNANVKHSQWTKERSSYEEQLAKKDLNEFIMYDSDGNLYEGLSSNFYIYYKNAIYTAPPDAVLEGTIGKMVFKGCKEMNITVKREFPNINNINEWSGSFITSTSRLVLPITKFYYKDKLYELPVDPVVKSIKKYVSEEIKNSSVYAFTDIF
;
A
#
# COMPACT_ATOMS: atom_id res chain seq x y z
N MET A 1 13.34 -7.23 -1.73
CA MET A 1 12.47 -6.99 -2.91
C MET A 1 13.41 -6.69 -4.04
N VAL A 2 13.31 -7.41 -5.15
CA VAL A 2 14.04 -7.07 -6.37
C VAL A 2 13.04 -6.35 -7.26
N ALA A 3 13.27 -5.06 -7.50
CA ALA A 3 12.59 -4.34 -8.56
C ALA A 3 13.45 -4.45 -9.82
N PHE A 4 12.82 -4.49 -10.99
CA PHE A 4 13.52 -4.47 -12.28
C PHE A 4 13.18 -3.15 -12.94
N TYR A 5 14.21 -2.48 -13.45
CA TYR A 5 14.04 -1.20 -14.12
C TYR A 5 14.59 -1.30 -15.54
N GLN A 6 13.82 -0.78 -16.48
CA GLN A 6 14.21 -0.59 -17.86
C GLN A 6 13.89 0.85 -18.25
N GLU A 7 14.85 1.52 -18.87
CA GLU A 7 14.66 2.90 -19.33
C GLU A 7 13.86 2.89 -20.65
N ASN A 8 12.87 3.78 -20.77
CA ASN A 8 12.04 4.02 -21.97
C ASN A 8 10.96 3.00 -22.36
N ASP A 9 10.62 2.01 -21.54
CA ASP A 9 9.46 1.16 -21.85
C ASP A 9 8.15 1.70 -21.25
N LYS A 10 7.08 1.68 -22.05
CA LYS A 10 5.75 2.19 -21.66
C LYS A 10 4.97 1.19 -20.79
N ASP A 11 5.48 -0.03 -20.65
CA ASP A 11 4.74 -1.17 -20.13
C ASP A 11 5.43 -1.74 -18.88
N GLU A 12 5.05 -1.24 -17.70
CA GLU A 12 5.43 -1.88 -16.43
C GLU A 12 4.71 -3.23 -16.29
N LEU A 13 5.40 -4.26 -15.81
CA LEU A 13 4.81 -5.58 -15.57
C LEU A 13 4.60 -5.86 -14.08
N LYS A 14 3.48 -6.51 -13.75
CA LYS A 14 3.19 -7.06 -12.44
C LYS A 14 3.42 -8.57 -12.44
N ILE A 15 4.36 -9.01 -11.60
CA ILE A 15 4.65 -10.43 -11.37
C ILE A 15 4.00 -10.86 -10.05
N THR A 16 3.17 -11.91 -10.10
CA THR A 16 2.60 -12.56 -8.92
C THR A 16 3.09 -14.00 -8.85
N ILE A 17 3.71 -14.37 -7.74
CA ILE A 17 4.19 -15.73 -7.47
C ILE A 17 3.30 -16.32 -6.36
N LEU A 18 2.64 -17.43 -6.65
CA LEU A 18 1.88 -18.21 -5.69
C LEU A 18 2.61 -19.54 -5.45
N CYS A 19 2.96 -19.80 -4.19
CA CYS A 19 3.46 -21.09 -3.75
C CYS A 19 2.33 -21.81 -2.99
N THR A 20 2.05 -23.05 -3.38
CA THR A 20 1.06 -23.92 -2.73
C THR A 20 1.63 -25.33 -2.57
N PHE A 21 0.97 -26.18 -1.79
CA PHE A 21 1.35 -27.58 -1.64
C PHE A 21 0.29 -28.47 -2.27
N ASN A 22 0.70 -29.31 -3.23
CA ASN A 22 -0.16 -30.33 -3.81
C ASN A 22 -0.12 -31.56 -2.91
N TYR A 23 -1.24 -31.85 -2.23
CA TYR A 23 -1.33 -32.97 -1.30
C TYR A 23 -1.45 -34.34 -1.99
N GLU A 24 -1.91 -34.39 -3.25
CA GLU A 24 -1.99 -35.63 -4.03
C GLU A 24 -0.60 -36.05 -4.52
N LEU A 25 0.17 -35.09 -5.03
CA LEU A 25 1.54 -35.31 -5.51
C LEU A 25 2.59 -35.18 -4.40
N THR A 26 2.19 -34.74 -3.20
CA THR A 26 3.06 -34.50 -2.04
C THR A 26 4.26 -33.59 -2.32
N CYS A 27 4.07 -32.58 -3.17
CA CYS A 27 5.13 -31.66 -3.58
C CYS A 27 4.64 -30.20 -3.60
N PRO A 28 5.55 -29.22 -3.44
CA PRO A 28 5.21 -27.82 -3.63
C PRO A 28 5.00 -27.50 -5.12
N GLU A 29 4.02 -26.67 -5.41
CA GLU A 29 3.76 -26.11 -6.74
C GLU A 29 3.96 -24.59 -6.71
N ILE A 30 4.54 -24.07 -7.79
CA ILE A 30 4.75 -22.64 -7.99
C ILE A 30 4.00 -22.22 -9.24
N TYR A 31 3.10 -21.25 -9.08
CA TYR A 31 2.41 -20.59 -10.18
C TYR A 31 2.92 -19.17 -10.31
N ILE A 32 3.26 -18.78 -11.54
CA ILE A 32 3.71 -17.43 -11.86
C ILE A 32 2.71 -16.82 -12.84
N HIS A 33 2.14 -15.69 -12.46
CA HIS A 33 1.31 -14.89 -13.33
C HIS A 33 2.01 -13.56 -13.62
N ILE A 34 2.15 -13.25 -14.90
CA ILE A 34 2.74 -12.00 -15.40
C ILE A 34 1.65 -11.30 -16.21
N GLY A 35 1.43 -10.03 -15.91
CA GLY A 35 0.55 -9.18 -16.70
C GLY A 35 0.99 -7.73 -16.62
N GLU A 36 0.38 -6.88 -17.44
CA GLU A 36 0.62 -5.44 -17.40
C GLU A 36 0.24 -4.88 -16.03
N LEU A 37 1.07 -3.96 -15.54
CA LEU A 37 0.75 -3.13 -14.40
C LEU A 37 -0.12 -1.96 -14.90
N PRO A 38 -1.36 -1.80 -14.40
CA PRO A 38 -2.21 -0.70 -14.83
C PRO A 38 -1.57 0.65 -14.53
N ILE A 39 -1.58 1.54 -15.54
CA ILE A 39 -1.07 2.90 -15.39
C ILE A 39 -1.90 3.66 -14.35
N GLN A 40 -1.23 4.16 -13.32
CA GLN A 40 -1.83 5.03 -12.32
C GLN A 40 -2.16 6.39 -12.96
N LYS A 41 -3.45 6.64 -13.20
CA LYS A 41 -3.94 7.84 -13.92
C LYS A 41 -3.82 9.15 -13.14
N SER A 42 -3.73 9.07 -11.81
CA SER A 42 -3.75 10.24 -10.92
C SER A 42 -2.67 10.12 -9.85
N ASP A 43 -2.05 11.24 -9.52
CA ASP A 43 -1.06 11.35 -8.44
C ASP A 43 -1.65 11.29 -7.04
N THR A 44 -2.98 11.30 -6.92
CA THR A 44 -3.73 11.18 -5.67
C THR A 44 -4.92 10.25 -5.82
N ILE A 45 -5.44 9.75 -4.70
CA ILE A 45 -6.56 8.80 -4.68
C ILE A 45 -7.67 9.17 -3.72
N ASN A 46 -8.82 8.56 -3.99
CA ASN A 46 -9.99 8.56 -3.13
C ASN A 46 -10.14 7.18 -2.50
N VAL A 47 -10.34 7.15 -1.19
CA VAL A 47 -10.51 5.90 -0.44
C VAL A 47 -11.80 5.94 0.36
N SER A 48 -12.35 4.77 0.62
CA SER A 48 -13.40 4.60 1.63
C SER A 48 -12.87 3.77 2.78
N SER A 49 -13.73 3.46 3.75
CA SER A 49 -13.37 2.70 4.93
C SER A 49 -14.33 1.53 5.15
N ALA A 50 -13.80 0.43 5.69
CA ALA A 50 -14.56 -0.78 5.94
C ALA A 50 -14.27 -1.30 7.36
N LEU A 51 -15.34 -1.63 8.10
CA LEU A 51 -15.23 -2.31 9.39
C LEU A 51 -14.80 -3.75 9.12
N LEU A 52 -13.50 -4.01 9.20
CA LEU A 52 -12.86 -5.22 8.73
C LEU A 52 -11.46 -5.31 9.35
N HIS A 53 -10.99 -6.52 9.63
CA HIS A 53 -9.60 -6.78 9.98
C HIS A 53 -9.19 -8.15 9.45
N ARG A 54 -7.89 -8.34 9.26
CA ARG A 54 -7.33 -9.62 8.81
C ARG A 54 -7.18 -10.56 10.01
N LYS A 55 -7.58 -11.81 9.86
CA LYS A 55 -7.37 -12.84 10.90
C LYS A 55 -5.89 -13.17 11.09
N ASN A 56 -5.12 -13.19 10.00
CA ASN A 56 -3.68 -13.44 10.02
C ASN A 56 -2.95 -12.34 9.23
N ALA A 57 -2.77 -11.18 9.87
CA ALA A 57 -2.29 -9.97 9.23
C ALA A 57 -0.84 -10.10 8.71
N ASN A 58 0.01 -10.81 9.44
CA ASN A 58 1.46 -10.86 9.18
C ASN A 58 1.84 -11.80 8.02
N VAL A 59 0.90 -12.61 7.52
CA VAL A 59 1.13 -13.58 6.45
C VAL A 59 0.43 -13.15 5.18
N LYS A 60 1.16 -13.08 4.07
CA LYS A 60 0.57 -12.79 2.75
C LYS A 60 -0.10 -14.05 2.17
N HIS A 61 -1.24 -14.42 2.75
CA HIS A 61 -1.95 -15.65 2.44
C HIS A 61 -3.05 -15.45 1.38
N SER A 62 -3.19 -16.41 0.46
CA SER A 62 -4.17 -16.33 -0.65
C SER A 62 -5.63 -16.33 -0.18
N GLN A 63 -5.91 -16.84 1.03
CA GLN A 63 -7.25 -16.74 1.64
C GLN A 63 -7.73 -15.29 1.75
N TRP A 64 -6.82 -14.34 1.99
CA TRP A 64 -7.18 -12.92 2.08
C TRP A 64 -7.80 -12.39 0.78
N THR A 65 -7.35 -12.90 -0.37
CA THR A 65 -7.94 -12.57 -1.68
C THR A 65 -9.41 -12.97 -1.75
N LYS A 66 -9.79 -14.10 -1.14
CA LYS A 66 -11.19 -14.54 -1.07
C LYS A 66 -12.00 -13.70 -0.07
N GLU A 67 -11.42 -13.37 1.08
CA GLU A 67 -12.09 -12.62 2.14
C GLU A 67 -12.41 -11.17 1.73
N ARG A 68 -11.57 -10.57 0.88
CA ARG A 68 -11.73 -9.17 0.45
C ARG A 68 -12.49 -8.99 -0.87
N SER A 69 -12.86 -10.06 -1.58
CA SER A 69 -13.37 -9.98 -2.96
C SER A 69 -14.65 -9.13 -3.07
N SER A 70 -15.59 -9.27 -2.12
CA SER A 70 -16.83 -8.50 -2.10
C SER A 70 -16.62 -7.00 -1.87
N TYR A 71 -15.48 -6.60 -1.27
CA TYR A 71 -15.10 -5.20 -1.11
C TYR A 71 -14.41 -4.68 -2.38
N GLU A 72 -13.56 -5.49 -3.01
CA GLU A 72 -12.93 -5.13 -4.30
C GLU A 72 -13.98 -4.91 -5.41
N GLU A 73 -15.04 -5.72 -5.45
CA GLU A 73 -16.17 -5.51 -6.36
C GLU A 73 -16.88 -4.16 -6.16
N GLN A 74 -16.89 -3.63 -4.93
CA GLN A 74 -17.46 -2.32 -4.63
C GLN A 74 -16.56 -1.17 -5.07
N LEU A 75 -15.24 -1.35 -5.05
CA LEU A 75 -14.29 -0.33 -5.53
C LEU A 75 -14.58 0.00 -7.00
N ALA A 76 -14.76 -1.03 -7.83
CA ALA A 76 -15.07 -0.89 -9.26
C ALA A 76 -16.39 -0.13 -9.52
N LYS A 77 -17.36 -0.22 -8.61
CA LYS A 77 -18.68 0.42 -8.74
C LYS A 77 -18.71 1.87 -8.24
N LYS A 78 -17.78 2.28 -7.37
CA LYS A 78 -17.84 3.53 -6.60
C LYS A 78 -16.75 4.56 -6.96
N ASP A 79 -15.97 4.34 -8.02
CA ASP A 79 -14.80 5.17 -8.38
C ASP A 79 -13.85 5.38 -7.17
N LEU A 80 -13.62 4.30 -6.42
CA LEU A 80 -12.74 4.27 -5.26
C LEU A 80 -11.49 3.47 -5.58
N ASN A 81 -10.35 3.90 -5.04
CA ASN A 81 -9.08 3.23 -5.27
C ASN A 81 -8.73 2.17 -4.23
N GLU A 82 -9.28 2.29 -3.01
CA GLU A 82 -8.97 1.41 -1.89
C GLU A 82 -10.03 1.53 -0.77
N PHE A 83 -10.15 0.49 0.04
CA PHE A 83 -10.79 0.57 1.36
C PHE A 83 -9.73 0.52 2.46
N ILE A 84 -9.77 1.48 3.39
CA ILE A 84 -8.97 1.46 4.61
C ILE A 84 -9.75 0.72 5.70
N MET A 85 -9.16 -0.33 6.24
CA MET A 85 -9.76 -1.16 7.28
C MET A 85 -9.74 -0.46 8.64
N TYR A 86 -10.82 -0.60 9.41
CA TYR A 86 -10.91 -0.08 10.77
C TYR A 86 -11.65 -1.03 11.71
N ASP A 87 -11.48 -0.83 13.02
CA ASP A 87 -12.20 -1.56 14.08
C ASP A 87 -13.31 -0.72 14.75
N SER A 88 -14.01 -1.30 15.73
CA SER A 88 -15.11 -0.62 16.43
C SER A 88 -14.68 0.65 17.18
N ASP A 89 -13.39 0.74 17.54
CA ASP A 89 -12.81 1.86 18.30
C ASP A 89 -12.30 2.97 17.36
N GLY A 90 -12.43 2.77 16.05
CA GLY A 90 -12.02 3.72 15.03
C GLY A 90 -10.53 3.70 14.73
N ASN A 91 -9.80 2.67 15.17
CA ASN A 91 -8.41 2.47 14.82
C ASN A 91 -8.31 1.99 13.38
N LEU A 92 -7.41 2.61 12.61
CA LEU A 92 -7.19 2.32 11.20
C LEU A 92 -5.97 1.42 11.04
N TYR A 93 -6.14 0.39 10.22
CA TYR A 93 -5.13 -0.66 10.01
C TYR A 93 -4.38 -0.38 8.71
N GLU A 94 -4.68 -1.18 7.69
CA GLU A 94 -4.13 -1.11 6.35
C GLU A 94 -5.28 -1.10 5.32
N GLY A 95 -4.96 -0.92 4.05
CA GLY A 95 -5.92 -1.11 2.96
C GLY A 95 -6.16 -2.59 2.64
N LEU A 96 -7.08 -2.90 1.72
CA LEU A 96 -7.29 -4.30 1.30
C LEU A 96 -6.02 -4.90 0.67
N SER A 97 -5.23 -4.07 -0.01
CA SER A 97 -4.03 -4.47 -0.76
C SER A 97 -2.84 -3.51 -0.59
N SER A 98 -2.88 -2.65 0.42
CA SER A 98 -1.87 -1.62 0.69
C SER A 98 -1.69 -1.39 2.17
N ASN A 99 -0.56 -0.81 2.59
CA ASN A 99 -0.42 -0.24 3.93
C ASN A 99 -0.94 1.21 3.95
N PHE A 100 -1.31 1.70 5.14
CA PHE A 100 -1.86 3.04 5.33
C PHE A 100 -1.02 3.84 6.32
N TYR A 101 -0.85 5.13 6.03
CA TYR A 101 -0.05 6.06 6.82
C TYR A 101 -0.74 7.42 6.90
N ILE A 102 -0.58 8.09 8.04
CA ILE A 102 -0.96 9.50 8.20
C ILE A 102 0.26 10.32 8.60
N TYR A 103 0.28 11.59 8.21
CA TYR A 103 1.15 12.61 8.76
C TYR A 103 0.34 13.47 9.73
N TYR A 104 0.70 13.43 11.00
CA TYR A 104 -0.06 14.03 12.09
C TYR A 104 0.90 14.48 13.19
N LYS A 105 0.74 15.70 13.72
CA LYS A 105 1.58 16.24 14.81
C LYS A 105 3.09 16.01 14.57
N ASN A 106 3.57 16.37 13.38
CA ASN A 106 4.97 16.24 12.95
C ASN A 106 5.56 14.81 12.98
N ALA A 107 4.72 13.77 12.93
CA ALA A 107 5.14 12.39 12.84
C ALA A 107 4.30 11.59 11.83
N ILE A 108 4.89 10.53 11.29
CA ILE A 108 4.17 9.53 10.52
C ILE A 108 3.61 8.48 11.48
N TYR A 109 2.33 8.17 11.35
CA TYR A 109 1.68 7.08 12.08
C TYR A 109 1.25 5.99 11.12
N THR A 110 1.41 4.74 11.55
CA THR A 110 0.91 3.55 10.87
C THR A 110 0.68 2.46 11.89
N ALA A 111 -0.18 1.50 11.56
CA ALA A 111 -0.53 0.43 12.47
C ALA A 111 0.71 -0.35 13.00
N PRO A 112 0.60 -0.93 14.21
CA PRO A 112 1.61 -1.82 14.77
C PRO A 112 1.98 -2.98 13.81
N PRO A 113 3.25 -3.43 13.80
CA PRO A 113 3.74 -4.47 12.87
C PRO A 113 3.02 -5.82 12.95
N ASP A 114 2.40 -6.12 14.09
CA ASP A 114 1.66 -7.35 14.35
C ASP A 114 0.19 -7.29 13.92
N ALA A 115 -0.32 -6.09 13.61
CA ALA A 115 -1.70 -5.84 13.19
C ALA A 115 -1.87 -5.77 11.67
N VAL A 116 -0.77 -5.64 10.90
CA VAL A 116 -0.78 -5.42 9.46
C VAL A 116 0.37 -6.15 8.77
N LEU A 117 0.29 -6.35 7.45
CA LEU A 117 1.41 -6.95 6.72
C LEU A 117 2.51 -5.92 6.48
N GLU A 118 3.74 -6.19 6.92
CA GLU A 118 4.84 -5.28 6.62
C GLU A 118 5.16 -5.24 5.11
N GLY A 119 4.74 -4.17 4.45
CA GLY A 119 4.99 -3.96 3.03
C GLY A 119 6.44 -3.59 2.73
N THR A 120 6.92 -4.04 1.56
CA THR A 120 8.28 -3.75 1.09
C THR A 120 8.50 -2.25 0.82
N ILE A 121 7.49 -1.56 0.30
CA ILE A 121 7.51 -0.11 0.10
C ILE A 121 7.50 0.63 1.43
N GLY A 122 6.76 0.13 2.43
CA GLY A 122 6.76 0.68 3.79
C GLY A 122 8.17 0.73 4.40
N LYS A 123 9.00 -0.29 4.14
CA LYS A 123 10.41 -0.29 4.59
C LYS A 123 11.21 0.87 3.99
N MET A 124 10.97 1.22 2.72
CA MET A 124 11.60 2.38 2.07
C MET A 124 11.08 3.69 2.64
N VAL A 125 9.78 3.77 2.98
CA VAL A 125 9.21 4.93 3.70
C VAL A 125 9.91 5.11 5.04
N PHE A 126 10.10 4.05 5.83
CA PHE A 126 10.78 4.15 7.13
C PHE A 126 12.24 4.58 6.99
N LYS A 127 12.95 4.06 5.98
CA LYS A 127 14.32 4.47 5.65
C LYS A 127 14.37 5.97 5.34
N GLY A 128 13.52 6.45 4.43
CA GLY A 128 13.44 7.86 4.06
C GLY A 128 13.06 8.75 5.23
N CYS A 129 12.09 8.35 6.04
CA CYS A 129 11.71 9.10 7.24
C CYS A 129 12.89 9.23 8.21
N LYS A 130 13.65 8.15 8.44
CA LYS A 130 14.85 8.19 9.29
C LYS A 130 15.89 9.17 8.76
N GLU A 131 16.18 9.15 7.45
CA GLU A 131 17.17 10.04 6.83
C GLU A 131 16.73 11.51 6.82
N MET A 132 15.41 11.76 6.75
CA MET A 132 14.81 13.10 6.83
C MET A 132 14.55 13.57 8.27
N ASN A 133 14.95 12.81 9.30
CA ASN A 133 14.65 13.08 10.72
C ASN A 133 13.14 13.21 11.02
N ILE A 134 12.30 12.47 10.31
CA ILE A 134 10.86 12.39 10.54
C ILE A 134 10.58 11.22 11.50
N THR A 135 9.91 11.51 12.61
CA THR A 135 9.51 10.48 13.56
C THR A 135 8.46 9.57 12.95
N VAL A 136 8.65 8.25 13.07
CA VAL A 136 7.65 7.25 12.72
C VAL A 136 7.15 6.59 13.99
N LYS A 137 5.84 6.61 14.22
CA LYS A 137 5.17 5.92 15.32
C LYS A 137 4.39 4.73 14.80
N ARG A 138 4.65 3.56 15.39
CA ARG A 138 3.96 2.30 15.07
C ARG A 138 2.75 2.14 15.99
N GLU A 139 1.82 3.08 15.85
CA GLU A 139 0.61 3.23 16.64
C GLU A 139 -0.56 3.47 15.69
N PHE A 140 -1.75 2.92 16.01
CA PHE A 140 -2.91 3.05 15.16
C PHE A 140 -3.27 4.52 14.89
N PRO A 141 -3.36 4.94 13.62
CA PRO A 141 -4.10 6.15 13.26
C PRO A 141 -5.56 6.01 13.70
N ASN A 142 -6.14 7.00 14.36
CA ASN A 142 -7.54 6.95 14.77
C ASN A 142 -8.38 7.94 13.95
N ILE A 143 -9.52 7.47 13.43
CA ILE A 143 -10.41 8.25 12.58
C ILE A 143 -10.97 9.50 13.27
N ASN A 144 -11.05 9.50 14.61
CA ASN A 144 -11.55 10.64 15.36
C ASN A 144 -10.64 11.88 15.23
N ASN A 145 -9.37 11.70 14.88
CA ASN A 145 -8.41 12.80 14.68
C ASN A 145 -8.26 13.23 13.21
N ILE A 146 -9.08 12.72 12.29
CA ILE A 146 -8.91 12.94 10.84
C ILE A 146 -8.85 14.41 10.42
N ASN A 147 -9.56 15.30 11.12
CA ASN A 147 -9.54 16.74 10.82
C ASN A 147 -8.21 17.42 11.19
N GLU A 148 -7.37 16.76 11.97
CA GLU A 148 -6.06 17.29 12.39
C GLU A 148 -4.91 16.74 11.53
N TRP A 149 -5.19 15.82 10.60
CA TRP A 149 -4.15 15.23 9.77
C TRP A 149 -3.63 16.24 8.74
N SER A 150 -2.31 16.35 8.64
CA SER A 150 -1.64 17.17 7.62
C SER A 150 -1.47 16.40 6.30
N GLY A 151 -1.61 15.09 6.32
CA GLY A 151 -1.78 14.30 5.11
C GLY A 151 -1.93 12.83 5.39
N SER A 152 -2.23 12.05 4.36
CA SER A 152 -2.26 10.60 4.43
C SER A 152 -1.93 9.98 3.08
N PHE A 153 -1.49 8.74 3.10
CA PHE A 153 -1.12 8.00 1.89
C PHE A 153 -1.23 6.50 2.11
N ILE A 154 -1.36 5.77 1.01
CA ILE A 154 -1.16 4.33 0.99
C ILE A 154 0.19 3.95 0.41
N THR A 155 0.64 2.74 0.72
CA THR A 155 1.76 2.13 -0.01
C THR A 155 1.47 0.72 -0.50
N SER A 156 1.90 0.40 -1.73
CA SER A 156 1.92 -0.97 -2.26
C SER A 156 2.96 -1.10 -3.36
N THR A 157 3.45 -2.31 -3.63
CA THR A 157 4.45 -2.55 -4.68
C THR A 157 4.03 -1.97 -6.04
N SER A 158 2.74 -2.03 -6.37
CA SER A 158 2.19 -1.55 -7.64
C SER A 158 1.91 -0.04 -7.69
N ARG A 159 1.77 0.64 -6.55
CA ARG A 159 1.33 2.06 -6.49
C ARG A 159 2.36 2.98 -5.82
N LEU A 160 3.45 2.40 -5.34
CA LEU A 160 4.49 3.07 -4.55
C LEU A 160 3.87 3.84 -3.38
N VAL A 161 4.14 5.14 -3.25
CA VAL A 161 3.52 6.04 -2.27
C VAL A 161 2.45 6.87 -2.99
N LEU A 162 1.20 6.74 -2.56
CA LEU A 162 0.07 7.40 -3.20
C LEU A 162 -0.75 8.22 -2.19
N PRO A 163 -0.67 9.56 -2.23
CA PRO A 163 -1.42 10.44 -1.34
C PRO A 163 -2.93 10.28 -1.48
N ILE A 164 -3.63 10.37 -0.36
CA ILE A 164 -5.09 10.33 -0.29
C ILE A 164 -5.59 11.76 -0.08
N THR A 165 -6.51 12.20 -0.94
CA THR A 165 -7.14 13.53 -0.86
C THR A 165 -8.61 13.48 -0.48
N LYS A 166 -9.26 12.32 -0.65
CA LYS A 166 -10.64 12.10 -0.22
C LYS A 166 -10.76 10.80 0.57
N PHE A 167 -11.31 10.89 1.77
CA PHE A 167 -11.53 9.75 2.66
C PHE A 167 -13.00 9.68 3.05
N TYR A 168 -13.69 8.59 2.70
CA TYR A 168 -15.06 8.33 3.11
C TYR A 168 -15.13 7.47 4.38
N TYR A 169 -15.80 7.96 5.42
CA TYR A 169 -16.07 7.23 6.66
C TYR A 169 -17.55 7.31 7.02
N LYS A 170 -18.23 6.15 7.04
CA LYS A 170 -19.68 6.05 7.33
C LYS A 170 -20.49 7.10 6.55
N ASP A 171 -20.29 7.12 5.22
CA ASP A 171 -20.91 8.04 4.26
C ASP A 171 -20.53 9.54 4.38
N LYS A 172 -19.71 9.90 5.37
CA LYS A 172 -19.13 11.24 5.47
C LYS A 172 -17.83 11.34 4.68
N LEU A 173 -17.72 12.37 3.84
CA LEU A 173 -16.49 12.72 3.15
C LEU A 173 -15.60 13.63 4.01
N TYR A 174 -14.32 13.31 4.05
CA TYR A 174 -13.24 14.15 4.55
C TYR A 174 -12.29 14.47 3.41
N GLU A 175 -12.07 15.76 3.16
CA GLU A 175 -11.02 16.22 2.25
C GLU A 175 -9.72 16.38 3.02
N LEU A 176 -8.67 15.72 2.54
CA LEU A 176 -7.40 15.63 3.24
C LEU A 176 -6.31 16.46 2.53
N PRO A 177 -5.51 17.23 3.29
CA PRO A 177 -4.38 17.94 2.72
C PRO A 177 -3.27 16.99 2.26
N VAL A 178 -2.38 17.49 1.40
CA VAL A 178 -1.16 16.78 0.99
C VAL A 178 0.05 17.62 1.40
N ASP A 179 0.51 17.39 2.63
CA ASP A 179 1.68 18.06 3.19
C ASP A 179 2.96 17.87 2.33
N PRO A 180 3.84 18.88 2.24
CA PRO A 180 5.15 18.75 1.61
C PRO A 180 5.97 17.53 2.09
N VAL A 181 5.85 17.14 3.36
CA VAL A 181 6.52 15.94 3.91
C VAL A 181 6.07 14.67 3.17
N VAL A 182 4.77 14.52 2.88
CA VAL A 182 4.25 13.38 2.12
C VAL A 182 4.82 13.36 0.70
N LYS A 183 4.96 14.54 0.08
CA LYS A 183 5.58 14.68 -1.25
C LYS A 183 7.06 14.31 -1.23
N SER A 184 7.79 14.72 -0.20
CA SER A 184 9.20 14.36 0.00
C SER A 184 9.38 12.85 0.19
N ILE A 185 8.51 12.20 0.97
CA ILE A 185 8.49 10.73 1.13
C ILE A 185 8.22 10.05 -0.21
N LYS A 186 7.23 10.52 -0.98
CA LYS A 186 6.92 9.98 -2.32
C LYS A 186 8.15 10.08 -3.24
N LYS A 187 8.80 11.24 -3.29
CA LYS A 187 10.01 11.46 -4.09
C LYS A 187 11.15 10.51 -3.69
N TYR A 188 11.43 10.42 -2.38
CA TYR A 188 12.47 9.55 -1.84
C TYR A 188 12.24 8.08 -2.24
N VAL A 189 11.03 7.56 -2.07
CA VAL A 189 10.72 6.16 -2.40
C VAL A 189 10.90 5.89 -3.89
N SER A 190 10.48 6.81 -4.76
CA SER A 190 10.68 6.67 -6.21
C SER A 190 12.17 6.62 -6.59
N GLU A 191 13.01 7.43 -5.95
CA GLU A 191 14.47 7.42 -6.17
C GLU A 191 15.12 6.15 -5.61
N GLU A 192 14.74 5.73 -4.40
CA GLU A 192 15.24 4.52 -3.76
C GLU A 192 14.93 3.26 -4.57
N ILE A 193 13.73 3.17 -5.17
CA ILE A 193 13.37 2.04 -6.03
C ILE A 193 14.23 1.99 -7.27
N LYS A 194 14.47 3.13 -7.94
CA LYS A 194 15.35 3.18 -9.10
C LYS A 194 16.76 2.73 -8.73
N ASN A 195 17.30 3.24 -7.63
CA ASN A 195 18.66 2.92 -7.17
C ASN A 195 18.82 1.46 -6.72
N SER A 196 17.76 0.84 -6.21
CA SER A 196 17.77 -0.55 -5.75
C SER A 196 17.28 -1.55 -6.79
N SER A 197 16.89 -1.08 -7.98
CA SER A 197 16.44 -1.93 -9.07
C SER A 197 17.61 -2.62 -9.77
N VAL A 198 17.37 -3.85 -10.22
CA VAL A 198 18.24 -4.53 -11.17
C VAL A 198 17.93 -4.00 -12.56
N TYR A 199 18.93 -3.43 -13.23
CA TYR A 199 18.80 -2.94 -14.59
C TYR A 199 18.90 -4.13 -15.55
N ALA A 200 17.83 -4.37 -16.31
CA ALA A 200 17.86 -5.36 -17.38
C ALA A 200 18.65 -4.75 -18.55
N PHE A 201 19.84 -5.30 -18.83
CA PHE A 201 20.64 -4.89 -19.97
C PHE A 201 19.92 -5.30 -21.27
N THR A 202 19.82 -4.36 -22.21
CA THR A 202 19.27 -4.59 -23.55
C THR A 202 20.16 -5.47 -24.43
N ASP A 203 21.39 -5.75 -24.02
CA ASP A 203 22.40 -6.44 -24.85
C ASP A 203 22.29 -7.99 -24.83
N ILE A 204 21.15 -8.55 -24.42
CA ILE A 204 20.95 -10.02 -24.34
C ILE A 204 19.92 -10.55 -25.37
N PHE A 205 19.48 -9.73 -26.32
CA PHE A 205 18.69 -10.20 -27.48
C PHE A 205 19.20 -9.67 -28.81
#